data_AF-A0A536WDS7-F1
#
_entry.id   AF-A0A536WDS7-F1
#
_cell.length_a   1.000
_cell.length_b   1.000
_cell.length_c   1.000
_cell.angle_alpha   90.00
_cell.angle_beta   90.00
_cell.angle_gamma   90.00
#
_symmetry.space_group_name_H-M   'P 1'
#
loop_
_entity.id
_entity.type
_entity.pdbx_description
1 polymer ?
#
loop_
_entity_poly.entity_id
_entity_poly.type
_entity_poly.pdbx_seq_one_letter_code
_entity_poly.pdbx_strand_id
1 'polypeptide(L)'
;MNTKVLSQDNAAASAAAAEKTRGGTLKPLPEDALILIPMRNTVLFPGVISPITVGRPRSVAAAQEAARSERKVGFLLQKDPQKNEARPDDLYWVGTAGQIVRYITGGEGAHHMVVQGSSRFRALEFLEGWPFLVARVQYIEAPAEQEGKLEPDIEARFLQLKSQAVEAIQLLPNAPEELAVVVQGVSSPALLADMVGNLLDIKLEEKQALLETFDLKTRLDRVLHFLSERVGVLRISKEIGDKTKKEFDERQREHVLREQMRQIQRELGEGEDTGAELQELKKQIEAAGMPEDVHKHATKELKRLQRMGEGSAEGSMLRTYLEWLAELPWKDEPQKPIDIAEARHVLDEDHYGLEKIKRRILEHLAVRKLNPTGKSP
;
A
#
# COMPACT_ATOMS: atom_id res chain seq x y z
N MET A 1 -39.59 49.20 -12.24
CA MET A 1 -39.90 49.34 -10.80
C MET A 1 -40.85 48.22 -10.40
N ASN A 2 -40.36 47.06 -9.96
CA ASN A 2 -41.08 46.05 -9.14
C ASN A 2 -40.28 44.74 -8.97
N THR A 3 -39.01 44.83 -8.60
CA THR A 3 -38.19 43.64 -8.29
C THR A 3 -37.40 43.76 -6.98
N LYS A 4 -37.55 44.89 -6.26
CA LYS A 4 -36.94 45.12 -4.94
C LYS A 4 -37.86 44.87 -3.75
N VAL A 5 -39.17 44.69 -3.97
CA VAL A 5 -40.15 44.49 -2.88
C VAL A 5 -40.30 43.00 -2.50
N LEU A 6 -40.18 42.08 -3.46
CA LEU A 6 -40.32 40.63 -3.21
C LEU A 6 -39.13 39.99 -2.47
N SER A 7 -37.94 40.61 -2.47
CA SER A 7 -36.77 40.08 -1.75
C SER A 7 -36.70 40.52 -0.30
N GLN A 8 -37.31 41.66 0.06
CA GLN A 8 -37.39 42.12 1.44
C GLN A 8 -38.47 41.39 2.23
N ASP A 9 -39.60 41.04 1.62
CA ASP A 9 -40.66 40.28 2.29
C ASP A 9 -40.24 38.83 2.60
N ASN A 10 -39.41 38.20 1.77
CA ASN A 10 -38.93 36.85 2.00
C ASN A 10 -37.77 36.81 3.03
N ALA A 11 -36.95 37.86 3.09
CA ALA A 11 -35.93 38.03 4.11
C ALA A 11 -36.57 38.40 5.47
N ALA A 12 -37.63 39.20 5.48
CA ALA A 12 -38.40 39.52 6.69
C ALA A 12 -39.21 38.31 7.19
N ALA A 13 -39.74 37.45 6.30
CA ALA A 13 -40.40 36.20 6.69
C ALA A 13 -39.41 35.15 7.24
N SER A 14 -38.20 35.07 6.68
CA SER A 14 -37.09 34.24 7.18
C SER A 14 -36.54 34.76 8.52
N ALA A 15 -36.38 36.07 8.66
CA ALA A 15 -35.99 36.71 9.92
C ALA A 15 -37.09 36.62 10.99
N ALA A 16 -38.37 36.73 10.62
CA ALA A 16 -39.50 36.55 11.54
C ALA A 16 -39.68 35.07 11.96
N ALA A 17 -39.31 34.11 11.09
CA ALA A 17 -39.21 32.69 11.48
C ALA A 17 -38.00 32.44 12.39
N ALA A 18 -36.87 33.11 12.14
CA ALA A 18 -35.67 33.03 13.00
C ALA A 18 -35.86 33.73 14.36
N GLU A 19 -36.63 34.82 14.44
CA GLU A 19 -36.96 35.53 15.68
C GLU A 19 -38.07 34.86 16.49
N LYS A 20 -39.05 34.20 15.85
CA LYS A 20 -40.04 33.37 16.57
C LYS A 20 -39.44 32.14 17.25
N THR A 21 -38.19 31.79 16.95
CA THR A 21 -37.48 30.66 17.58
C THR A 21 -36.57 31.09 18.74
N ARG A 22 -36.52 32.38 19.11
CA ARG A 22 -35.64 32.91 20.17
C ARG A 22 -36.32 33.19 21.52
N GLY A 23 -37.61 32.88 21.67
CA GLY A 23 -38.39 33.27 22.85
C GLY A 23 -39.39 32.24 23.37
N GLY A 24 -39.23 30.95 23.05
CA GLY A 24 -39.98 29.88 23.73
C GLY A 24 -39.11 29.30 24.84
N THR A 25 -39.49 29.48 26.10
CA THR A 25 -38.92 28.69 27.19
C THR A 25 -39.15 27.21 26.87
N LEU A 26 -38.08 26.49 26.55
CA LEU A 26 -38.16 25.06 26.31
C LEU A 26 -38.79 24.40 27.54
N LYS A 27 -39.66 23.41 27.30
CA LYS A 27 -40.25 22.62 28.39
C LYS A 27 -39.11 22.04 29.26
N PRO A 28 -39.19 22.13 30.60
CA PRO A 28 -38.16 21.55 31.45
C PRO A 28 -38.07 20.04 31.22
N LEU A 29 -36.84 19.52 31.09
CA LEU A 29 -36.63 18.08 30.97
C LEU A 29 -36.94 17.38 32.30
N PRO A 30 -37.62 16.22 32.28
CA PRO A 30 -37.72 15.33 33.43
C PRO A 30 -36.34 14.96 33.99
N GLU A 31 -36.25 14.70 35.30
CA GLU A 31 -34.98 14.34 35.96
C GLU A 31 -34.41 13.00 35.46
N ASP A 32 -35.28 12.09 35.05
CA ASP A 32 -34.94 10.77 34.50
C ASP A 32 -34.73 10.78 32.97
N ALA A 33 -34.68 11.96 32.35
CA ALA A 33 -34.55 12.10 30.90
C ALA A 33 -33.22 12.70 30.46
N LEU A 34 -32.70 12.23 29.32
CA LEU A 34 -31.51 12.77 28.66
C LEU A 34 -31.85 13.34 27.29
N ILE A 35 -31.16 14.42 26.93
CA ILE A 35 -31.05 14.87 25.54
C ILE A 35 -30.21 13.84 24.79
N LEU A 36 -30.69 13.39 23.63
CA LEU A 36 -30.05 12.36 22.85
C LEU A 36 -29.38 12.92 21.59
N ILE A 37 -28.14 12.51 21.35
CA ILE A 37 -27.36 12.81 20.16
C ILE A 37 -27.15 11.51 19.36
N PRO A 38 -27.81 11.36 18.20
CA PRO A 38 -27.58 10.24 17.29
C PRO A 38 -26.17 10.23 16.69
N MET A 39 -25.51 9.09 16.79
CA MET A 39 -24.14 8.85 16.30
C MET A 39 -24.19 7.97 15.05
N ARG A 40 -23.58 8.41 13.94
CA ARG A 40 -23.58 7.66 12.68
C ARG A 40 -22.48 6.60 12.61
N ASN A 41 -21.25 7.03 12.86
CA ASN A 41 -20.05 6.29 12.47
C ASN A 41 -19.19 5.87 13.67
N THR A 42 -19.73 5.96 14.89
CA THR A 42 -18.97 5.60 16.09
C THR A 42 -19.89 5.22 17.23
N VAL A 43 -19.40 4.31 18.08
CA VAL A 43 -19.99 3.92 19.36
C VAL A 43 -19.10 4.52 20.44
N LEU A 44 -19.67 5.40 21.26
CA LEU A 44 -18.94 5.98 22.39
C LEU A 44 -18.95 4.99 23.56
N PHE A 45 -17.78 4.59 24.04
CA PHE A 45 -17.65 3.76 25.24
C PHE A 45 -17.47 4.63 26.50
N PRO A 46 -17.86 4.13 27.70
CA PRO A 46 -17.55 4.80 28.96
C PRO A 46 -16.04 5.04 29.16
N GLY A 47 -15.67 6.17 29.78
CA GLY A 47 -14.29 6.57 30.03
C GLY A 47 -13.55 7.15 28.82
N VAL A 48 -14.11 7.00 27.60
CA VAL A 48 -13.47 7.47 26.36
C VAL A 48 -13.82 8.93 26.08
N ILE A 49 -12.81 9.70 25.66
CA ILE A 49 -12.96 11.06 25.14
C ILE A 49 -12.88 11.00 23.61
N SER A 50 -13.88 11.55 22.91
CA SER A 50 -13.94 11.51 21.45
C SER A 50 -14.36 12.85 20.84
N PRO A 51 -13.70 13.31 19.76
CA PRO A 51 -14.15 14.46 18.99
C PRO A 51 -15.27 14.06 18.02
N ILE A 52 -16.40 14.74 18.09
CA ILE A 52 -17.60 14.48 17.30
C ILE A 52 -17.98 15.72 16.52
N THR A 53 -18.35 15.54 15.25
CA THR A 53 -18.87 16.61 14.41
C THR A 53 -20.37 16.42 14.21
N VAL A 54 -21.16 17.46 14.46
CA VAL A 54 -22.60 17.48 14.23
C VAL A 54 -22.97 18.55 13.21
N GLY A 55 -23.85 18.20 12.26
CA GLY A 55 -24.30 19.13 11.22
C GLY A 55 -25.81 19.18 11.02
N ARG A 56 -26.57 18.25 11.62
CA ARG A 56 -28.03 18.21 11.49
C ARG A 56 -28.67 19.25 12.41
N PRO A 57 -29.67 20.02 11.95
CA PRO A 57 -30.33 21.04 12.78
C PRO A 57 -30.78 20.51 14.16
N ARG A 58 -31.39 19.32 14.22
CA ARG A 58 -31.79 18.68 15.49
C ARG A 58 -30.61 18.33 16.41
N SER A 59 -29.53 17.78 15.86
CA SER A 59 -28.33 17.42 16.64
C SER A 59 -27.55 18.66 17.11
N VAL A 60 -27.54 19.72 16.30
CA VAL A 60 -26.96 21.02 16.67
C VAL A 60 -27.76 21.67 17.80
N ALA A 61 -29.10 21.68 17.70
CA ALA A 61 -29.96 22.17 18.76
C ALA A 61 -29.76 21.39 20.07
N ALA A 62 -29.69 20.04 19.99
CA ALA A 62 -29.39 19.18 21.12
C ALA A 62 -28.05 19.54 21.79
N ALA A 63 -27.00 19.70 20.99
CA ALA A 63 -25.67 19.99 21.47
C ALA A 63 -25.54 21.39 22.09
N GLN A 64 -26.16 22.39 21.49
CA GLN A 64 -26.18 23.75 22.02
C GLN A 64 -26.92 23.82 23.35
N GLU A 65 -28.07 23.15 23.46
CA GLU A 65 -28.85 23.11 24.69
C GLU A 65 -28.10 22.38 25.81
N ALA A 66 -27.51 21.22 25.49
CA ALA A 66 -26.69 20.47 26.43
C ALA A 66 -25.46 21.26 26.91
N ALA A 67 -24.77 21.95 26.01
CA ALA A 67 -23.62 22.77 26.34
C ALA A 67 -24.00 23.99 27.21
N ARG A 68 -25.19 24.59 27.00
CA ARG A 68 -25.69 25.72 27.79
C ARG A 68 -26.16 25.32 29.18
N SER A 69 -26.78 24.13 29.30
CA SER A 69 -27.36 23.64 30.55
C SER A 69 -26.38 22.82 31.40
N GLU A 70 -25.16 22.58 30.90
CA GLU A 70 -24.12 21.74 31.53
C GLU A 70 -24.64 20.35 31.94
N ARG A 71 -25.62 19.83 31.19
CA ARG A 71 -26.26 18.54 31.47
C ARG A 71 -25.54 17.39 30.78
N LYS A 72 -25.71 16.20 31.37
CA LYS A 72 -25.37 14.95 30.69
C LYS A 72 -26.25 14.76 29.45
N VAL A 73 -25.67 14.16 28.43
CA VAL A 73 -26.32 13.79 27.16
C VAL A 73 -26.17 12.30 26.93
N GLY A 74 -27.13 11.70 26.23
CA GLY A 74 -27.06 10.32 25.77
C GLY A 74 -26.59 10.23 24.33
N PHE A 75 -25.61 9.39 24.07
CA PHE A 75 -25.15 9.08 22.71
C PHE A 75 -25.67 7.71 22.30
N LEU A 76 -26.42 7.64 21.20
CA LEU A 76 -26.98 6.40 20.66
C LEU A 76 -26.50 6.20 19.22
N LEU A 77 -26.08 4.97 18.90
CA LEU A 77 -25.73 4.59 17.54
C LEU A 77 -27.00 4.55 16.66
N GLN A 78 -26.88 5.03 15.42
CA GLN A 78 -27.90 4.82 14.39
C GLN A 78 -27.71 3.44 13.74
N LYS A 79 -28.80 2.72 13.52
CA LYS A 79 -28.80 1.45 12.77
C LYS A 79 -28.42 1.64 11.31
N ASP A 80 -28.86 2.74 10.71
CA ASP A 80 -28.53 3.11 9.33
C ASP A 80 -27.83 4.48 9.32
N PRO A 81 -26.51 4.54 9.01
CA PRO A 81 -25.75 5.79 8.99
C PRO A 81 -26.12 6.71 7.81
N GLN A 82 -26.77 6.19 6.76
CA GLN A 82 -27.14 6.94 5.56
C GLN A 82 -28.42 7.77 5.76
N LYS A 83 -29.31 7.35 6.67
CA LYS A 83 -30.54 8.08 6.99
C LYS A 83 -30.24 9.42 7.62
N ASN A 84 -30.61 10.51 6.95
CA ASN A 84 -30.35 11.88 7.40
C ASN A 84 -31.19 12.34 8.59
N GLU A 85 -32.37 11.79 8.82
CA GLU A 85 -33.15 12.05 10.03
C GLU A 85 -33.18 10.78 10.88
N ALA A 86 -32.80 10.93 12.15
CA ALA A 86 -32.84 9.86 13.13
C ALA A 86 -34.21 9.85 13.81
N ARG A 87 -35.01 8.79 13.59
CA ARG A 87 -36.20 8.52 14.41
C ARG A 87 -35.86 7.51 15.51
N PRO A 88 -36.67 7.44 16.59
CA PRO A 88 -36.46 6.45 17.65
C PRO A 88 -36.21 5.01 17.17
N ASP A 89 -36.97 4.54 16.17
CA ASP A 89 -36.84 3.18 15.64
C ASP A 89 -35.53 2.93 14.87
N ASP A 90 -34.91 4.00 14.37
CA ASP A 90 -33.63 3.96 13.66
C ASP A 90 -32.42 3.94 14.61
N LEU A 91 -32.64 4.00 15.93
CA LEU A 91 -31.59 4.01 16.94
C LEU A 91 -31.49 2.68 17.67
N TYR A 92 -30.28 2.36 18.10
CA TYR A 92 -30.10 1.40 19.19
C TYR A 92 -30.63 2.00 20.48
N TRP A 93 -31.11 1.15 21.38
CA TRP A 93 -31.74 1.57 22.64
C TRP A 93 -30.74 1.58 23.79
N VAL A 94 -29.54 1.08 23.59
CA VAL A 94 -28.44 1.12 24.55
C VAL A 94 -27.38 2.08 24.03
N GLY A 95 -26.95 2.96 24.91
CA GLY A 95 -25.97 3.99 24.59
C GLY A 95 -25.09 4.33 25.76
N THR A 96 -24.32 5.39 25.58
CA THR A 96 -23.44 5.92 26.62
C THR A 96 -23.88 7.32 26.96
N ALA A 97 -24.16 7.54 28.23
CA ALA A 97 -24.36 8.85 28.79
C ALA A 97 -22.98 9.49 28.99
N GLY A 98 -22.90 10.79 28.78
CA GLY A 98 -21.65 11.52 28.88
C GLY A 98 -21.87 13.02 28.94
N GLN A 99 -20.77 13.75 28.90
CA GLN A 99 -20.77 15.21 28.94
C GLN A 99 -20.08 15.80 27.71
N ILE A 100 -20.54 16.99 27.30
CA ILE A 100 -19.86 17.79 26.29
C ILE A 100 -18.78 18.60 27.02
N VAL A 101 -17.52 18.17 26.90
CA VAL A 101 -16.36 18.82 27.53
C VAL A 101 -16.05 20.15 26.84
N ARG A 102 -16.21 20.19 25.51
CA ARG A 102 -15.95 21.40 24.72
C ARG A 102 -16.88 21.43 23.51
N TYR A 103 -17.44 22.60 23.22
CA TYR A 103 -18.23 22.86 22.02
C TYR A 103 -17.58 24.00 21.23
N ILE A 104 -17.39 23.80 19.93
CA ILE A 104 -16.74 24.73 19.02
C ILE A 104 -17.60 24.84 17.76
N THR A 105 -17.87 26.07 17.34
CA THR A 105 -18.44 26.33 16.01
C THR A 105 -17.29 26.71 15.08
N GLY A 106 -17.03 25.87 14.08
CA GLY A 106 -16.01 26.09 13.07
C GLY A 106 -16.46 27.11 12.01
N GLY A 107 -15.52 27.49 11.13
CA GLY A 107 -15.85 28.23 9.91
C GLY A 107 -16.83 27.43 9.04
N GLU A 108 -17.71 28.11 8.32
CA GLU A 108 -18.78 27.52 7.48
C GLU A 108 -19.95 26.84 8.23
N GLY A 109 -20.07 27.04 9.56
CA GLY A 109 -21.22 26.54 10.32
C GLY A 109 -21.14 25.07 10.70
N ALA A 110 -19.98 24.44 10.55
CA ALA A 110 -19.70 23.14 11.16
C ALA A 110 -19.65 23.25 12.69
N HIS A 111 -20.26 22.30 13.39
CA HIS A 111 -20.25 22.26 14.84
C HIS A 111 -19.46 21.04 15.32
N HIS A 112 -18.40 21.29 16.08
CA HIS A 112 -17.53 20.27 16.64
C HIS A 112 -17.68 20.24 18.15
N MET A 113 -17.65 19.05 18.72
CA MET A 113 -17.68 18.87 20.17
C MET A 113 -16.68 17.82 20.59
N VAL A 114 -16.11 17.99 21.77
CA VAL A 114 -15.34 16.95 22.47
C VAL A 114 -16.24 16.40 23.56
N VAL A 115 -16.49 15.10 23.52
CA VAL A 115 -17.40 14.44 24.45
C VAL A 115 -16.65 13.41 25.28
N GLN A 116 -17.09 13.19 26.51
CA GLN A 116 -16.56 12.17 27.40
C GLN A 116 -17.70 11.24 27.82
N GLY A 117 -17.58 9.95 27.48
CA GLY A 117 -18.51 8.93 27.94
C GLY A 117 -18.31 8.66 29.43
N SER A 118 -19.39 8.52 30.20
CA SER A 118 -19.34 8.23 31.63
C SER A 118 -19.93 6.87 31.99
N SER A 119 -21.11 6.54 31.46
CA SER A 119 -21.87 5.38 31.92
C SER A 119 -22.78 4.84 30.83
N ARG A 120 -23.03 3.54 30.81
CA ARG A 120 -24.04 2.95 29.92
C ARG A 120 -25.44 3.31 30.39
N PHE A 121 -26.37 3.46 29.45
CA PHE A 121 -27.78 3.57 29.75
C PHE A 121 -28.62 2.80 28.73
N ARG A 122 -29.85 2.47 29.11
CA ARG A 122 -30.90 1.99 28.23
C ARG A 122 -32.00 3.04 28.14
N ALA A 123 -32.36 3.44 26.92
CA ALA A 123 -33.54 4.25 26.66
C ALA A 123 -34.79 3.41 26.97
N LEU A 124 -35.73 3.99 27.72
CA LEU A 124 -36.99 3.35 28.08
C LEU A 124 -38.14 3.88 27.22
N GLU A 125 -38.18 5.20 27.04
CA GLU A 125 -39.28 5.89 26.37
C GLU A 125 -38.75 7.17 25.72
N PHE A 126 -39.08 7.40 24.44
CA PHE A 126 -38.78 8.66 23.75
C PHE A 126 -39.91 9.66 23.99
N LEU A 127 -39.54 10.88 24.38
CA LEU A 127 -40.49 11.94 24.75
C LEU A 127 -40.60 12.99 23.64
N GLU A 128 -41.81 13.51 23.44
CA GLU A 128 -42.09 14.58 22.49
C GLU A 128 -42.18 15.97 23.17
N GLY A 129 -42.02 17.02 22.38
CA GLY A 129 -42.15 18.42 22.85
C GLY A 129 -40.84 19.22 22.87
N TRP A 130 -39.75 18.66 22.33
CA TRP A 130 -38.45 19.32 22.18
C TRP A 130 -38.00 19.35 20.71
N PRO A 131 -37.18 20.33 20.30
CA PRO A 131 -36.63 20.41 18.93
C PRO A 131 -35.52 19.40 18.65
N PHE A 132 -35.27 18.47 19.58
CA PHE A 132 -34.28 17.40 19.54
C PHE A 132 -34.84 16.16 20.23
N LEU A 133 -34.14 15.03 20.10
CA LEU A 133 -34.55 13.78 20.73
C LEU A 133 -34.32 13.84 22.24
N VAL A 134 -35.32 13.41 23.00
CA VAL A 134 -35.28 13.26 24.45
C VAL A 134 -35.81 11.88 24.78
N ALA A 135 -35.20 11.19 25.73
CA ALA A 135 -35.73 9.93 26.23
C ALA A 135 -35.55 9.80 27.74
N ARG A 136 -36.50 9.12 28.40
CA ARG A 136 -36.28 8.57 29.75
C ARG A 136 -35.25 7.45 29.65
N VAL A 137 -34.33 7.42 30.61
CA VAL A 137 -33.22 6.47 30.59
C VAL A 137 -33.07 5.74 31.91
N GLN A 138 -32.63 4.49 31.83
CA GLN A 138 -32.15 3.72 32.96
C GLN A 138 -30.63 3.57 32.85
N TYR A 139 -29.89 4.07 33.83
CA TYR A 139 -28.45 3.82 33.91
C TYR A 139 -28.19 2.34 34.20
N ILE A 140 -27.16 1.80 33.55
CA ILE A 140 -26.71 0.45 33.78
C ILE A 140 -25.54 0.55 34.74
N GLU A 141 -25.77 0.14 35.98
CA GLU A 141 -24.74 0.14 37.01
C GLU A 141 -23.60 -0.78 36.58
N ALA A 142 -22.37 -0.28 36.69
CA ALA A 142 -21.22 -1.16 36.64
C ALA A 142 -21.30 -2.10 37.84
N PRO A 143 -20.93 -3.39 37.72
CA PRO A 143 -20.80 -4.26 38.87
C PRO A 143 -19.95 -3.54 39.91
N ALA A 144 -20.46 -3.39 41.14
CA ALA A 144 -19.71 -2.75 42.20
C ALA A 144 -18.34 -3.44 42.29
N GLU A 145 -17.27 -2.67 42.11
CA GLU A 145 -15.93 -3.13 42.42
C GLU A 145 -15.94 -3.36 43.93
N GLN A 146 -16.27 -4.58 44.35
CA GLN A 146 -16.27 -4.95 45.76
C GLN A 146 -14.88 -4.64 46.29
N GLU A 147 -14.82 -3.74 47.27
CA GLU A 147 -13.58 -3.28 47.87
C GLU A 147 -12.75 -4.50 48.32
N GLY A 148 -11.74 -4.84 47.51
CA GLY A 148 -10.61 -5.65 47.95
C GLY A 148 -10.21 -6.84 47.08
N LYS A 149 -11.10 -7.51 46.32
CA LYS A 149 -10.68 -8.66 45.48
C LYS A 149 -11.55 -8.80 44.22
N LEU A 150 -10.90 -8.70 43.05
CA LEU A 150 -11.46 -9.19 41.81
C LEU A 150 -11.66 -10.71 41.91
N GLU A 151 -12.70 -11.24 41.26
CA GLU A 151 -12.80 -12.67 41.09
C GLU A 151 -11.58 -13.18 40.30
N PRO A 152 -10.95 -14.32 40.69
CA PRO A 152 -9.73 -14.81 40.04
C PRO A 152 -9.85 -14.94 38.52
N ASP A 153 -11.04 -15.29 38.05
CA ASP A 153 -11.34 -15.49 36.62
C ASP A 153 -11.40 -14.16 35.84
N ILE A 154 -11.85 -13.08 36.48
CA ILE A 154 -11.85 -11.71 35.94
C ILE A 154 -10.43 -11.15 35.99
N GLU A 155 -9.70 -11.39 37.07
CA GLU A 155 -8.31 -10.95 37.22
C GLU A 155 -7.40 -11.57 36.15
N ALA A 156 -7.53 -12.87 35.89
CA ALA A 156 -6.78 -13.56 34.84
C ALA A 156 -7.04 -12.95 33.44
N ARG A 157 -8.31 -12.71 33.10
CA ARG A 157 -8.71 -12.04 31.84
C ARG A 157 -8.18 -10.63 31.74
N PHE A 158 -8.23 -9.90 32.85
CA PHE A 158 -7.76 -8.54 32.92
C PHE A 158 -6.25 -8.45 32.64
N LEU A 159 -5.45 -9.31 33.28
CA LEU A 159 -4.01 -9.41 33.04
C LEU A 159 -3.70 -9.81 31.58
N GLN A 160 -4.44 -10.78 31.04
CA GLN A 160 -4.30 -11.19 29.65
C GLN A 160 -4.63 -10.05 28.68
N LEU A 161 -5.74 -9.34 28.91
CA LEU A 161 -6.16 -8.22 28.07
C LEU A 161 -5.12 -7.11 28.08
N LYS A 162 -4.57 -6.81 29.27
CA LYS A 162 -3.49 -5.83 29.45
C LYS A 162 -2.25 -6.21 28.67
N SER A 163 -1.82 -7.47 28.76
CA SER A 163 -0.67 -7.98 28.01
C SER A 163 -0.89 -7.90 26.50
N GLN A 164 -2.03 -8.35 25.99
CA GLN A 164 -2.34 -8.30 24.57
C GLN A 164 -2.50 -6.87 24.05
N ALA A 165 -3.05 -5.96 24.85
CA ALA A 165 -3.21 -4.55 24.47
C ALA A 165 -1.84 -3.86 24.33
N VAL A 166 -0.92 -4.12 25.26
CA VAL A 166 0.47 -3.64 25.16
C VAL A 166 1.16 -4.22 23.93
N GLU A 167 1.00 -5.51 23.66
CA GLU A 167 1.56 -6.13 22.46
C GLU A 167 1.01 -5.48 21.18
N ALA A 168 -0.30 -5.28 21.10
CA ALA A 168 -0.94 -4.62 19.96
C ALA A 168 -0.36 -3.22 19.72
N ILE A 169 -0.13 -2.43 20.78
CA ILE A 169 0.49 -1.10 20.69
C ILE A 169 1.91 -1.20 20.13
N GLN A 170 2.72 -2.16 20.58
CA GLN A 170 4.11 -2.36 20.09
C GLN A 170 4.21 -2.85 18.64
N LEU A 171 3.14 -3.43 18.12
CA LEU A 171 3.06 -3.87 16.72
C LEU A 171 2.55 -2.77 15.79
N LEU A 172 1.91 -1.72 16.32
CA LEU A 172 1.44 -0.59 15.51
C LEU A 172 2.61 0.29 15.03
N PRO A 173 2.61 0.69 13.75
CA PRO A 173 3.63 1.59 13.24
C PRO A 173 3.47 2.98 13.87
N ASN A 174 4.57 3.54 14.39
CA ASN A 174 4.63 4.89 14.97
C ASN A 174 3.71 5.12 16.19
N ALA A 175 3.37 4.07 16.94
CA ALA A 175 2.62 4.23 18.19
C ALA A 175 3.52 4.88 19.28
N PRO A 176 3.05 5.93 19.97
CA PRO A 176 3.77 6.49 21.11
C PRO A 176 3.92 5.46 22.24
N GLU A 177 5.12 5.33 22.81
CA GLU A 177 5.41 4.37 23.89
C GLU A 177 4.59 4.67 25.15
N GLU A 178 4.22 5.94 25.36
CA GLU A 178 3.41 6.39 26.48
C GLU A 178 2.03 5.71 26.52
N LEU A 179 1.49 5.28 25.37
CA LEU A 179 0.22 4.55 25.32
C LEU A 179 0.28 3.21 26.05
N ALA A 180 1.41 2.50 25.96
CA ALA A 180 1.60 1.25 26.67
C ALA A 180 1.65 1.47 28.18
N VAL A 181 2.29 2.56 28.62
CA VAL A 181 2.35 2.95 30.05
C VAL A 181 0.95 3.30 30.57
N VAL A 182 0.15 4.03 29.80
CA VAL A 182 -1.25 4.36 30.16
C VAL A 182 -2.08 3.09 30.34
N VAL A 183 -2.01 2.15 29.39
CA VAL A 183 -2.70 0.85 29.50
C VAL A 183 -2.21 0.06 30.72
N GLN A 184 -0.90 0.13 31.01
CA GLN A 184 -0.34 -0.50 32.20
C GLN A 184 -0.80 0.14 33.52
N GLY A 185 -1.14 1.43 33.52
CA GLY A 185 -1.65 2.15 34.69
C GLY A 185 -3.12 1.89 35.01
N VAL A 186 -3.90 1.32 34.07
CA VAL A 186 -5.32 1.03 34.30
C VAL A 186 -5.47 -0.07 35.35
N SER A 187 -6.31 0.20 36.36
CA SER A 187 -6.65 -0.71 37.46
C SER A 187 -8.01 -1.39 37.30
N SER A 188 -8.96 -0.74 36.63
CA SER A 188 -10.32 -1.27 36.43
C SER A 188 -10.41 -2.15 35.18
N PRO A 189 -10.83 -3.42 35.30
CA PRO A 189 -11.03 -4.30 34.14
C PRO A 189 -12.14 -3.81 33.20
N ALA A 190 -13.21 -3.22 33.75
CA ALA A 190 -14.30 -2.69 32.96
C ALA A 190 -13.85 -1.51 32.09
N LEU A 191 -13.06 -0.60 32.67
CA LEU A 191 -12.50 0.53 31.94
C LEU A 191 -11.54 0.07 30.84
N LEU A 192 -10.64 -0.89 31.15
CA LEU A 192 -9.71 -1.41 30.14
C LEU A 192 -10.45 -2.08 28.97
N ALA A 193 -11.48 -2.89 29.25
CA ALA A 193 -12.30 -3.51 28.22
C ALA A 193 -12.96 -2.48 27.30
N ASP A 194 -13.45 -1.38 27.87
CA ASP A 194 -14.11 -0.29 27.14
C ASP A 194 -13.10 0.54 26.31
N MET A 195 -11.93 0.83 26.86
CA MET A 195 -10.83 1.51 26.17
C MET A 195 -10.33 0.70 24.98
N VAL A 196 -10.05 -0.59 25.19
CA VAL A 196 -9.62 -1.49 24.11
C VAL A 196 -10.74 -1.64 23.08
N GLY A 197 -11.97 -1.88 23.52
CA GLY A 197 -13.14 -2.02 22.65
C GLY A 197 -13.34 -0.82 21.71
N ASN A 198 -13.08 0.39 22.19
CA ASN A 198 -13.12 1.60 21.37
C ASN A 198 -12.04 1.61 20.26
N LEU A 199 -10.83 1.14 20.59
CA LEU A 199 -9.67 1.11 19.68
C LEU A 199 -9.70 -0.05 18.66
N LEU A 200 -10.51 -1.08 18.89
CA LEU A 200 -10.66 -2.19 17.95
C LEU A 200 -11.22 -1.71 16.61
N ASP A 201 -10.69 -2.25 15.52
CA ASP A 201 -11.12 -1.98 14.14
C ASP A 201 -12.09 -3.08 13.68
N ILE A 202 -13.29 -3.07 14.28
CA ILE A 202 -14.38 -4.03 14.03
C ILE A 202 -15.64 -3.29 13.58
N LYS A 203 -16.63 -4.04 13.07
CA LYS A 203 -17.87 -3.44 12.56
C LYS A 203 -18.64 -2.70 13.65
N LEU A 204 -19.41 -1.68 13.27
CA LEU A 204 -20.17 -0.87 14.24
C LEU A 204 -21.20 -1.70 15.01
N GLU A 205 -21.80 -2.69 14.36
CA GLU A 205 -22.75 -3.62 14.97
C GLU A 205 -22.06 -4.47 16.06
N GLU A 206 -20.80 -4.84 15.84
CA GLU A 206 -20.01 -5.60 16.83
C GLU A 206 -19.58 -4.72 17.99
N LYS A 207 -19.18 -3.46 17.73
CA LYS A 207 -18.92 -2.47 18.79
C LYS A 207 -20.17 -2.20 19.61
N GLN A 208 -21.32 -2.07 18.97
CA GLN A 208 -22.60 -1.88 19.66
C GLN A 208 -22.94 -3.11 20.50
N ALA A 209 -22.76 -4.32 19.96
CA ALA A 209 -22.97 -5.55 20.72
C ALA A 209 -22.02 -5.67 21.92
N LEU A 210 -20.78 -5.16 21.82
CA LEU A 210 -19.86 -5.05 22.97
C LEU A 210 -20.37 -4.05 24.02
N LEU A 211 -20.90 -2.91 23.60
CA LEU A 211 -21.51 -1.93 24.51
C LEU A 211 -22.73 -2.52 25.24
N GLU A 212 -23.53 -3.33 24.55
CA GLU A 212 -24.70 -4.04 25.05
C GLU A 212 -24.39 -5.28 25.92
N THR A 213 -23.11 -5.71 25.97
CA THR A 213 -22.69 -6.81 26.84
C THR A 213 -22.43 -6.28 28.24
N PHE A 214 -23.41 -6.38 29.13
CA PHE A 214 -23.30 -5.81 30.48
C PHE A 214 -22.47 -6.68 31.42
N ASP A 215 -22.55 -8.01 31.28
CA ASP A 215 -21.71 -8.95 32.02
C ASP A 215 -20.23 -8.73 31.70
N LEU A 216 -19.44 -8.41 32.73
CA LEU A 216 -18.05 -8.02 32.57
C LEU A 216 -17.19 -9.18 32.05
N LYS A 217 -17.42 -10.40 32.55
CA LYS A 217 -16.67 -11.58 32.13
C LYS A 217 -16.89 -11.87 30.65
N THR A 218 -18.14 -11.93 30.22
CA THR A 218 -18.50 -12.11 28.81
C THR A 218 -17.94 -10.98 27.94
N ARG A 219 -17.97 -9.73 28.43
CA ARG A 219 -17.39 -8.59 27.70
C ARG A 219 -15.87 -8.74 27.54
N LEU A 220 -15.16 -9.12 28.60
CA LEU A 220 -13.71 -9.38 28.56
C LEU A 220 -13.38 -10.49 27.56
N ASP A 221 -14.10 -11.61 27.58
CA ASP A 221 -13.91 -12.73 26.65
C ASP A 221 -14.06 -12.28 25.18
N ARG A 222 -15.10 -11.48 24.89
CA ARG A 222 -15.33 -10.94 23.54
C ARG A 222 -14.24 -9.97 23.10
N VAL A 223 -13.83 -9.05 23.99
CA VAL A 223 -12.76 -8.09 23.67
C VAL A 223 -11.43 -8.81 23.45
N LEU A 224 -11.09 -9.79 24.28
CA LEU A 224 -9.90 -10.63 24.12
C LEU A 224 -9.90 -11.38 22.79
N HIS A 225 -11.04 -11.94 22.39
CA HIS A 225 -11.18 -12.63 21.11
C HIS A 225 -10.86 -11.68 19.93
N PHE A 226 -11.54 -10.53 19.85
CA PHE A 226 -11.29 -9.56 18.78
C PHE A 226 -9.87 -9.00 18.80
N LEU A 227 -9.32 -8.73 19.98
CA LEU A 227 -7.95 -8.23 20.12
C LEU A 227 -6.93 -9.27 19.66
N SER A 228 -7.15 -10.55 19.99
CA SER A 228 -6.26 -11.65 19.58
C SER A 228 -6.20 -11.77 18.06
N GLU A 229 -7.35 -11.70 17.38
CA GLU A 229 -7.40 -11.69 15.90
C GLU A 229 -6.65 -10.47 15.34
N ARG A 230 -6.85 -9.29 15.93
CA ARG A 230 -6.17 -8.07 15.49
C ARG A 230 -4.66 -8.15 15.68
N VAL A 231 -4.19 -8.67 16.81
CA VAL A 231 -2.75 -8.91 17.07
C VAL A 231 -2.18 -9.85 16.02
N GLY A 232 -2.90 -10.93 15.65
CA GLY A 232 -2.49 -11.82 14.57
C GLY A 232 -2.27 -11.11 13.24
N VAL A 233 -3.21 -10.25 12.83
CA VAL A 233 -3.09 -9.44 11.61
C VAL A 233 -1.92 -8.45 11.70
N LEU A 234 -1.72 -7.80 12.85
CA LEU A 234 -0.62 -6.87 13.06
C LEU A 234 0.75 -7.56 12.99
N ARG A 235 0.89 -8.77 13.55
CA ARG A 235 2.13 -9.55 13.46
C ARG A 235 2.49 -9.86 12.01
N ILE A 236 1.53 -10.37 11.22
CA ILE A 236 1.74 -10.69 9.81
C ILE A 236 2.11 -9.41 9.03
N SER A 237 1.39 -8.31 9.28
CA SER A 237 1.65 -7.03 8.62
C SER A 237 3.06 -6.50 8.91
N LYS A 238 3.51 -6.60 10.17
CA LYS A 238 4.87 -6.24 10.58
C LYS A 238 5.92 -7.12 9.91
N GLU A 239 5.70 -8.44 9.88
CA GLU A 239 6.62 -9.37 9.21
C GLU A 239 6.76 -9.07 7.71
N ILE A 240 5.66 -8.78 7.01
CA ILE A 240 5.68 -8.38 5.59
C ILE A 240 6.43 -7.05 5.42
N GLY A 241 6.18 -6.08 6.30
CA GLY A 241 6.88 -4.80 6.30
C GLY A 241 8.39 -4.95 6.48
N ASP A 242 8.82 -5.77 7.44
CA ASP A 242 10.22 -6.03 7.74
C ASP A 242 10.93 -6.76 6.58
N LYS A 243 10.27 -7.73 5.94
CA LYS A 243 10.80 -8.41 4.74
C LYS A 243 10.96 -7.46 3.57
N THR A 244 9.92 -6.66 3.28
CA THR A 244 9.93 -5.69 2.18
C THR A 244 11.02 -4.64 2.40
N LYS A 245 11.21 -4.17 3.65
CA LYS A 245 12.27 -3.22 4.00
C LYS A 245 13.65 -3.80 3.76
N LYS A 246 13.91 -5.06 4.17
CA LYS A 246 15.19 -5.73 3.92
C LYS A 246 15.51 -5.85 2.43
N GLU A 247 14.55 -6.30 1.62
CA GLU A 247 14.73 -6.41 0.17
C GLU A 247 15.00 -5.04 -0.49
N PHE A 248 14.34 -3.98 -0.02
CA PHE A 248 14.57 -2.62 -0.50
C PHE A 248 15.96 -2.11 -0.12
N ASP A 249 16.37 -2.29 1.14
CA ASP A 249 17.67 -1.88 1.66
C ASP A 249 18.81 -2.60 0.92
N GLU A 250 18.65 -3.89 0.61
CA GLU A 250 19.61 -4.68 -0.18
C GLU A 250 19.73 -4.15 -1.62
N ARG A 251 18.60 -3.92 -2.31
CA ARG A 251 18.60 -3.36 -3.68
C ARG A 251 19.18 -1.96 -3.72
N GLN A 252 18.85 -1.11 -2.75
CA GLN A 252 19.40 0.24 -2.65
C GLN A 252 20.92 0.19 -2.44
N ARG A 253 21.39 -0.69 -1.55
CA ARG A 253 22.83 -0.91 -1.34
C ARG A 253 23.52 -1.38 -2.62
N GLU A 254 22.96 -2.36 -3.32
CA GLU A 254 23.51 -2.84 -4.59
C GLU A 254 23.59 -1.73 -5.64
N HIS A 255 22.53 -0.93 -5.78
CA HIS A 255 22.51 0.20 -6.72
C HIS A 255 23.60 1.22 -6.39
N VAL A 256 23.76 1.58 -5.12
CA VAL A 256 24.81 2.52 -4.68
C VAL A 256 26.19 1.97 -4.99
N LEU A 257 26.46 0.68 -4.69
CA LEU A 257 27.74 0.04 -4.97
C LEU A 257 28.04 0.00 -6.48
N ARG A 258 27.05 -0.29 -7.33
CA ARG A 258 27.22 -0.28 -8.79
C ARG A 258 27.56 1.10 -9.34
N GLU A 259 26.91 2.15 -8.84
CA GLU A 259 27.23 3.52 -9.23
C GLU A 259 28.63 3.93 -8.75
N GLN A 260 29.03 3.55 -7.54
CA GLN A 260 30.40 3.77 -7.04
C GLN A 260 31.44 3.06 -7.92
N MET A 261 31.20 1.79 -8.30
CA MET A 261 32.09 1.06 -9.20
C MET A 261 32.22 1.73 -10.58
N ARG A 262 31.10 2.21 -11.15
CA ARG A 262 31.12 2.97 -12.42
C ARG A 262 31.95 4.25 -12.30
N GLN A 263 31.85 4.94 -11.17
CA GLN A 263 32.63 6.15 -10.93
C GLN A 263 34.12 5.84 -10.77
N ILE A 264 34.48 4.80 -10.01
CA ILE A 264 35.86 4.34 -9.83
C ILE A 264 36.48 3.95 -11.19
N GLN A 265 35.78 3.16 -12.01
CA GLN A 265 36.24 2.77 -13.36
C GLN A 265 36.48 3.99 -14.27
N ARG A 266 35.64 5.01 -14.15
CA ARG A 266 35.79 6.26 -14.89
C ARG A 266 36.97 7.10 -14.41
N GLU A 267 37.24 7.13 -13.11
CA GLU A 267 38.39 7.83 -12.52
C GLU A 267 39.72 7.09 -12.76
N LEU A 268 39.70 5.76 -12.89
CA LEU A 268 40.87 4.92 -13.21
C LEU A 268 41.26 4.93 -14.70
N GLY A 269 40.45 5.53 -15.58
CA GLY A 269 40.75 5.66 -17.02
C GLY A 269 40.51 4.39 -17.85
N GLU A 270 40.01 3.29 -17.25
CA GLU A 270 39.77 2.01 -17.94
C GLU A 270 38.67 2.09 -19.02
N GLY A 271 37.85 3.15 -19.04
CA GLY A 271 36.80 3.34 -20.03
C GLY A 271 37.28 3.74 -21.45
N GLU A 272 38.51 4.24 -21.60
CA GLU A 272 39.05 4.68 -22.90
C GLU A 272 39.76 3.55 -23.67
N ASP A 273 40.46 2.64 -23.00
CA ASP A 273 41.22 1.55 -23.64
C ASP A 273 40.30 0.48 -24.27
N THR A 274 39.24 0.06 -23.57
CA THR A 274 38.28 -0.93 -24.08
C THR A 274 37.57 -0.46 -25.36
N GLY A 275 37.31 0.85 -25.46
CA GLY A 275 36.69 1.46 -26.63
C GLY A 275 37.59 1.40 -27.86
N ALA A 276 38.90 1.61 -27.67
CA ALA A 276 39.90 1.55 -28.74
C ALA A 276 40.07 0.12 -29.28
N GLU A 277 40.16 -0.88 -28.39
CA GLU A 277 40.31 -2.28 -28.78
C GLU A 277 39.10 -2.82 -29.58
N LEU A 278 37.88 -2.47 -29.14
CA LEU A 278 36.65 -2.86 -29.84
C LEU A 278 36.54 -2.21 -31.22
N GLN A 279 37.08 -1.00 -31.39
CA GLN A 279 37.13 -0.36 -32.71
C GLN A 279 38.13 -1.04 -33.64
N GLU A 280 39.27 -1.49 -33.12
CA GLU A 280 40.27 -2.20 -33.91
C GLU A 280 39.73 -3.54 -34.41
N LEU A 281 39.09 -4.32 -33.54
CA LEU A 281 38.45 -5.58 -33.90
C LEU A 281 37.35 -5.40 -34.97
N LYS A 282 36.60 -4.29 -34.90
CA LYS A 282 35.61 -3.95 -35.92
C LYS A 282 36.24 -3.75 -37.30
N LYS A 283 37.36 -3.01 -37.37
CA LYS A 283 38.07 -2.78 -38.63
C LYS A 283 38.61 -4.08 -39.23
N GLN A 284 39.13 -4.97 -38.39
CA GLN A 284 39.63 -6.28 -38.83
C GLN A 284 38.51 -7.13 -39.46
N ILE A 285 37.32 -7.16 -38.83
CA ILE A 285 36.15 -7.87 -39.36
C ILE A 285 35.71 -7.31 -40.73
N GLU A 286 35.70 -5.98 -40.88
CA GLU A 286 35.34 -5.32 -42.16
C GLU A 286 36.40 -5.57 -43.25
N ALA A 287 37.68 -5.67 -42.90
CA ALA A 287 38.79 -5.88 -43.85
C ALA A 287 38.98 -7.33 -44.30
N ALA A 288 38.50 -8.31 -43.53
CA ALA A 288 38.74 -9.74 -43.75
C ALA A 288 38.12 -10.29 -45.06
N GLY A 289 37.11 -9.62 -45.62
CA GLY A 289 36.46 -10.06 -46.86
C GLY A 289 35.56 -11.29 -46.69
N MET A 290 34.93 -11.41 -45.54
CA MET A 290 34.04 -12.52 -45.18
C MET A 290 32.81 -12.63 -46.12
N PRO A 291 32.31 -13.85 -46.39
CA PRO A 291 31.00 -14.05 -46.99
C PRO A 291 29.88 -13.39 -46.15
N GLU A 292 28.77 -13.03 -46.81
CA GLU A 292 27.72 -12.19 -46.21
C GLU A 292 27.13 -12.79 -44.91
N ASP A 293 26.89 -14.10 -44.86
CA ASP A 293 26.33 -14.79 -43.70
C ASP A 293 27.30 -14.78 -42.50
N VAL A 294 28.59 -14.94 -42.78
CA VAL A 294 29.66 -14.94 -41.78
C VAL A 294 29.87 -13.54 -41.23
N HIS A 295 29.91 -12.53 -42.10
CA HIS A 295 30.04 -11.12 -41.70
C HIS A 295 28.86 -10.68 -40.82
N LYS A 296 27.62 -11.07 -41.18
CA LYS A 296 26.42 -10.81 -40.37
C LYS A 296 26.54 -11.43 -38.98
N HIS A 297 27.02 -12.67 -38.89
CA HIS A 297 27.23 -13.35 -37.62
C HIS A 297 28.30 -12.66 -36.76
N ALA A 298 29.47 -12.36 -37.35
CA ALA A 298 30.56 -11.66 -36.67
C ALA A 298 30.13 -10.29 -36.13
N THR A 299 29.37 -9.53 -36.92
CA THR A 299 28.84 -8.21 -36.51
C THR A 299 27.86 -8.32 -35.35
N LYS A 300 27.05 -9.38 -35.30
CA LYS A 300 26.09 -9.64 -34.22
C LYS A 300 26.81 -9.97 -32.91
N GLU A 301 27.81 -10.84 -32.98
CA GLU A 301 28.62 -11.20 -31.82
C GLU A 301 29.50 -10.03 -31.34
N LEU A 302 30.03 -9.19 -32.23
CA LEU A 302 30.73 -7.95 -31.84
C LEU A 302 29.83 -6.99 -31.04
N LYS A 303 28.57 -6.81 -31.46
CA LYS A 303 27.60 -6.00 -30.70
C LYS A 303 27.25 -6.62 -29.35
N ARG A 304 27.26 -7.95 -29.27
CA ARG A 304 27.07 -8.69 -28.00
C ARG A 304 28.26 -8.44 -27.07
N LEU A 305 29.49 -8.53 -27.58
CA LEU A 305 30.72 -8.23 -26.82
C LEU A 305 30.70 -6.81 -26.26
N GLN A 306 30.31 -5.82 -27.07
CA GLN A 306 30.18 -4.41 -26.66
C GLN A 306 29.22 -4.19 -25.48
N ARG A 307 28.19 -5.04 -25.32
CA ARG A 307 27.18 -4.90 -24.25
C ARG A 307 27.56 -5.63 -22.96
N MET A 308 28.45 -6.62 -23.03
CA MET A 308 28.72 -7.53 -21.92
C MET A 308 29.79 -7.01 -20.93
N GLY A 309 30.62 -6.03 -21.33
CA GLY A 309 31.69 -5.47 -20.49
C GLY A 309 32.82 -6.47 -20.21
N GLU A 310 34.00 -5.96 -19.83
CA GLU A 310 35.25 -6.75 -19.71
C GLU A 310 35.25 -7.81 -18.60
N GLY A 311 34.37 -7.72 -17.61
CA GLY A 311 34.31 -8.67 -16.49
C GLY A 311 33.58 -9.99 -16.80
N SER A 312 33.05 -10.17 -18.01
CA SER A 312 32.34 -11.40 -18.37
C SER A 312 33.31 -12.53 -18.70
N ALA A 313 33.16 -13.67 -18.04
CA ALA A 313 33.91 -14.90 -18.36
C ALA A 313 33.73 -15.32 -19.83
N GLU A 314 32.62 -14.95 -20.47
CA GLU A 314 32.37 -15.20 -21.88
C GLU A 314 33.02 -14.17 -22.81
N GLY A 315 33.37 -12.98 -22.32
CA GLY A 315 33.88 -11.87 -23.13
C GLY A 315 35.22 -12.18 -23.80
N SER A 316 36.16 -12.76 -23.04
CA SER A 316 37.47 -13.17 -23.57
C SER A 316 37.33 -14.27 -24.63
N MET A 317 36.47 -15.26 -24.42
CA MET A 317 36.22 -16.33 -25.40
C MET A 317 35.61 -15.78 -26.69
N LEU A 318 34.65 -14.87 -26.57
CA LEU A 318 33.96 -14.27 -27.70
C LEU A 318 34.89 -13.35 -28.52
N ARG A 319 35.81 -12.66 -27.84
CA ARG A 319 36.87 -11.87 -28.48
C ARG A 319 37.82 -12.76 -29.29
N THR A 320 38.39 -13.79 -28.67
CA THR A 320 39.29 -14.71 -29.38
C THR A 320 38.62 -15.36 -30.58
N TYR A 321 37.34 -15.72 -30.45
CA TYR A 321 36.55 -16.22 -31.58
C TYR A 321 36.44 -15.20 -32.72
N LEU A 322 36.15 -13.93 -32.42
CA LEU A 322 36.04 -12.87 -33.43
C LEU A 322 37.39 -12.55 -34.09
N GLU A 323 38.48 -12.56 -33.33
CA GLU A 323 39.85 -12.37 -33.83
C GLU A 323 40.21 -13.49 -34.81
N TRP A 324 39.99 -14.75 -34.42
CA TRP A 324 40.21 -15.91 -35.30
C TRP A 324 39.41 -15.80 -36.60
N LEU A 325 38.16 -15.39 -36.48
CA LEU A 325 37.26 -15.28 -37.62
C LEU A 325 37.71 -14.17 -38.59
N ALA A 326 38.33 -13.10 -38.09
CA ALA A 326 38.93 -12.04 -38.89
C ALA A 326 40.27 -12.41 -39.54
N GLU A 327 41.06 -13.30 -38.92
CA GLU A 327 42.35 -13.75 -39.45
C GLU A 327 42.24 -14.79 -40.57
N LEU A 328 41.08 -15.45 -40.72
CA LEU A 328 40.89 -16.46 -41.75
C LEU A 328 40.98 -15.86 -43.17
N PRO A 329 41.65 -16.56 -44.13
CA PRO A 329 41.76 -16.12 -45.50
C PRO A 329 40.45 -16.37 -46.26
N TRP A 330 39.45 -15.50 -46.07
CA TRP A 330 38.14 -15.61 -46.73
C TRP A 330 38.17 -15.30 -48.23
N LYS A 331 39.25 -14.67 -48.72
CA LYS A 331 39.43 -14.37 -50.13
C LYS A 331 39.89 -15.63 -50.86
N ASP A 332 39.21 -15.96 -51.97
CA ASP A 332 39.61 -17.06 -52.84
C ASP A 332 41.06 -16.87 -53.30
N GLU A 333 41.84 -17.96 -53.28
CA GLU A 333 43.16 -17.96 -53.91
C GLU A 333 43.02 -17.62 -55.40
N PRO A 334 43.88 -16.73 -55.94
CA PRO A 334 43.89 -16.47 -57.37
C PRO A 334 44.22 -17.76 -58.12
N GLN A 335 43.26 -18.30 -58.87
CA GLN A 335 43.50 -19.48 -59.70
C GLN A 335 44.55 -19.13 -60.75
N LYS A 336 45.67 -19.86 -60.75
CA LYS A 336 46.71 -19.72 -61.77
C LYS A 336 46.11 -19.99 -63.17
N PRO A 337 46.47 -19.21 -64.20
CA PRO A 337 46.01 -19.46 -65.56
C PRO A 337 46.46 -20.86 -66.01
N ILE A 338 45.56 -21.60 -66.66
CA ILE A 338 45.82 -22.96 -67.11
C ILE A 338 46.82 -22.92 -68.29
N ASP A 339 48.03 -23.43 -68.09
CA ASP A 339 48.99 -23.69 -69.16
C ASP A 339 48.98 -25.17 -69.55
N ILE A 340 48.61 -25.45 -70.80
CA ILE A 340 48.49 -26.81 -71.33
C ILE A 340 49.87 -27.40 -71.65
N ALA A 341 50.85 -26.58 -72.01
CA ALA A 341 52.21 -27.04 -72.30
C ALA A 341 52.90 -27.48 -71.01
N GLU A 342 52.78 -26.67 -69.96
CA GLU A 342 53.29 -27.00 -68.63
C GLU A 342 52.57 -28.22 -68.03
N ALA A 343 51.23 -28.27 -68.14
CA ALA A 343 50.46 -29.44 -67.69
C ALA A 343 50.87 -30.74 -68.41
N ARG A 344 51.18 -30.68 -69.72
CA ARG A 344 51.68 -31.85 -70.45
C ARG A 344 53.06 -32.26 -69.93
N HIS A 345 53.97 -31.32 -69.71
CA HIS A 345 55.31 -31.60 -69.20
C HIS A 345 55.26 -32.32 -67.84
N VAL A 346 54.49 -31.77 -66.89
CA VAL A 346 54.32 -32.36 -65.56
C VAL A 346 53.67 -33.76 -65.64
N LEU A 347 52.65 -33.94 -66.50
CA LEU A 347 52.04 -35.25 -66.69
C LEU A 347 53.01 -36.27 -67.28
N ASP A 348 53.89 -35.84 -68.20
CA ASP A 348 54.86 -36.72 -68.85
C ASP A 348 56.05 -37.08 -67.94
N GLU A 349 56.48 -36.17 -67.08
CA GLU A 349 57.50 -36.42 -66.06
C GLU A 349 57.00 -37.26 -64.90
N ASP A 350 55.86 -36.90 -64.30
CA ASP A 350 55.39 -37.52 -63.05
C ASP A 350 54.67 -38.85 -63.28
N HIS A 351 54.17 -39.10 -64.50
CA HIS A 351 53.37 -40.29 -64.80
C HIS A 351 53.87 -40.99 -66.05
N TYR A 352 54.50 -42.16 -65.91
CA TYR A 352 54.95 -42.95 -67.05
C TYR A 352 53.78 -43.67 -67.76
N GLY A 353 53.65 -43.51 -69.08
CA GLY A 353 52.58 -44.13 -69.87
C GLY A 353 51.23 -43.40 -69.81
N LEU A 354 50.12 -44.14 -69.79
CA LEU A 354 48.74 -43.63 -69.65
C LEU A 354 48.32 -42.55 -70.68
N GLU A 355 48.80 -42.65 -71.92
CA GLU A 355 48.53 -41.70 -73.01
C GLU A 355 47.06 -41.29 -73.14
N LYS A 356 46.15 -42.26 -73.05
CA LYS A 356 44.71 -42.04 -73.20
C LYS A 356 44.12 -41.19 -72.05
N ILE A 357 44.68 -41.31 -70.85
CA ILE A 357 44.23 -40.58 -69.65
C ILE A 357 44.85 -39.19 -69.62
N LYS A 358 46.16 -39.08 -69.89
CA LYS A 358 46.86 -37.78 -70.02
C LYS A 358 46.20 -36.90 -71.06
N ARG A 359 45.87 -37.46 -72.24
CA ARG A 359 45.16 -36.73 -73.29
C ARG A 359 43.79 -36.23 -72.81
N ARG A 360 43.05 -37.03 -72.04
CA ARG A 360 41.74 -36.66 -71.51
C ARG A 360 41.82 -35.55 -70.45
N ILE A 361 42.86 -35.56 -69.62
CA ILE A 361 43.13 -34.49 -68.64
C ILE A 361 43.50 -33.20 -69.37
N LEU A 362 44.38 -33.27 -70.38
CA LEU A 362 44.76 -32.11 -71.20
C LEU A 362 43.57 -31.56 -71.99
N GLU A 363 42.70 -32.42 -72.55
CA GLU A 363 41.45 -32.03 -73.20
C GLU A 363 40.51 -31.32 -72.21
N HIS A 364 40.36 -31.84 -70.98
CA HIS A 364 39.56 -31.21 -69.94
C HIS A 364 40.12 -29.83 -69.53
N LEU A 365 41.43 -29.73 -69.34
CA LEU A 365 42.11 -28.46 -69.03
C LEU A 365 41.99 -27.45 -70.18
N ALA A 366 42.05 -27.90 -71.44
CA ALA A 366 41.87 -27.06 -72.62
C ALA A 366 40.43 -26.53 -72.73
N VAL A 367 39.43 -27.35 -72.45
CA VAL A 367 38.02 -26.93 -72.37
C VAL A 367 37.83 -25.91 -71.25
N ARG A 368 38.41 -26.15 -70.07
CA ARG A 368 38.36 -25.20 -68.93
C ARG A 368 39.09 -23.90 -69.21
N LYS A 369 40.16 -23.92 -70.03
CA LYS A 369 40.89 -22.72 -70.50
C LYS A 369 40.06 -21.88 -71.47
N LEU A 370 39.28 -22.52 -72.35
CA LEU A 370 38.40 -21.84 -73.32
C LEU A 370 37.06 -21.40 -72.71
N ASN A 371 36.55 -22.13 -71.71
CA ASN A 371 35.31 -21.80 -71.01
C ASN A 371 35.46 -22.02 -69.48
N PRO A 372 35.85 -20.98 -68.72
CA PRO A 372 36.19 -21.10 -67.29
C PRO A 372 35.05 -21.60 -66.39
N THR A 373 33.80 -21.38 -66.78
CA THR A 373 32.60 -21.75 -66.01
C THR A 373 31.85 -22.96 -66.56
N GLY A 374 32.35 -23.57 -67.65
CA GLY A 374 31.75 -24.75 -68.26
C GLY A 374 31.93 -25.99 -67.39
N LYS A 375 30.83 -26.59 -66.93
CA LYS A 375 30.86 -27.96 -66.39
C LYS A 375 31.06 -28.93 -67.56
N SER A 376 32.13 -29.71 -67.51
CA SER A 376 32.36 -30.81 -68.44
C SER A 376 31.22 -31.84 -68.34
N PRO A 377 30.82 -32.50 -69.44
CA PRO A 377 29.92 -33.65 -69.39
C PRO A 377 30.46 -34.78 -68.52
#